data_AF-U9U6K3-F1
#
_entry.id   AF-U9U6K3-F1
#
_cell.length_a   1.000
_cell.length_b   1.000
_cell.length_c   1.000
_cell.angle_alpha   90.00
_cell.angle_beta   90.00
_cell.angle_gamma   90.00
#
_symmetry.space_group_name_H-M   'P 1'
#
loop_
_entity.id
_entity.type
_entity.pdbx_description
1 polymer ?
#
loop_
_entity_poly.entity_id
_entity_poly.type
_entity_poly.pdbx_seq_one_letter_code
_entity_poly.pdbx_strand_id
1 'polypeptide(L)'
;MACSKICSGNLVELAEEIIQYLRDDISSLYSCILVNRLWCRIAIPLLWEDPFSVPTQKFDFIKILLRSLNDEDKTRLIVKYGFNNNEFSPKTLFNYPGFIKRLNTQNIRFCIENWVPNLTNNFANSANLFYCNAHK
;
A
#
# COMPACT_ATOMS: atom_id res chain seq x y z
N MET A 1 11.14 13.87 39.35
CA MET A 1 10.19 13.06 38.55
C MET A 1 10.98 12.16 37.64
N ALA A 2 11.20 10.91 38.05
CA ALA A 2 12.04 9.95 37.35
C ALA A 2 11.22 8.68 37.10
N CYS A 3 10.53 8.63 35.96
CA CYS A 3 9.96 7.40 35.39
C CYS A 3 9.79 7.65 33.88
N SER A 4 10.66 7.07 33.03
CA SER A 4 10.29 6.56 31.69
C SER A 4 11.47 6.03 30.84
N LYS A 5 12.58 5.56 31.43
CA LYS A 5 13.71 5.02 30.64
C LYS A 5 13.95 3.51 30.78
N ILE A 6 13.12 2.77 31.52
CA ILE A 6 13.39 1.36 31.86
C ILE A 6 12.46 0.36 31.13
N CYS A 7 11.42 0.79 30.40
CA CYS A 7 10.45 -0.15 29.80
C CYS A 7 10.34 -0.12 28.26
N SER A 8 11.32 0.43 27.51
CA SER A 8 11.19 0.49 26.05
C SER A 8 11.65 -0.78 25.35
N GLY A 9 12.66 -1.50 25.83
CA GLY A 9 13.16 -2.72 25.17
C GLY A 9 12.18 -3.89 25.29
N ASN A 10 11.85 -4.26 26.53
CA ASN A 10 10.99 -5.40 26.82
C ASN A 10 9.57 -5.28 26.23
N LEU A 11 9.02 -4.05 26.20
CA LEU A 11 7.69 -3.81 25.63
C LEU A 11 7.68 -3.94 24.09
N VAL A 12 8.77 -3.57 23.43
CA VAL A 12 8.89 -3.69 21.97
C VAL A 12 9.03 -5.16 21.58
N GLU A 13 9.89 -5.91 22.25
CA GLU A 13 10.09 -7.35 22.02
C GLU A 13 8.78 -8.14 22.23
N LEU A 14 8.05 -7.85 23.30
CA LEU A 14 6.74 -8.47 23.55
C LEU A 14 5.69 -8.09 22.49
N ALA A 15 5.66 -6.83 22.06
CA ALA A 15 4.74 -6.39 21.00
C ALA A 15 5.09 -7.05 19.65
N GLU A 16 6.38 -7.20 19.35
CA GLU A 16 6.85 -7.92 18.17
C GLU A 16 6.40 -9.37 18.22
N GLU A 17 6.62 -10.07 19.33
CA GLU A 17 6.21 -11.46 19.49
C GLU A 17 4.70 -11.65 19.33
N ILE A 18 3.88 -10.82 20.01
CA ILE A 18 2.41 -10.88 19.89
C ILE A 18 1.96 -10.66 18.45
N ILE A 19 2.49 -9.63 17.77
CA ILE A 19 2.10 -9.32 16.39
C ILE A 19 2.61 -10.39 15.42
N GLN A 20 3.76 -11.01 15.69
CA GLN A 20 4.29 -12.13 14.91
C GLN A 20 3.36 -13.35 14.95
N TYR A 21 2.72 -13.63 16.09
CA TYR A 21 1.70 -14.68 16.19
C TYR A 21 0.47 -14.41 15.32
N LEU A 22 0.21 -13.14 14.96
CA LEU A 22 -0.89 -12.73 14.10
C LEU A 22 -0.52 -12.69 12.61
N ARG A 23 0.68 -13.14 12.22
CA ARG A 23 1.22 -13.00 10.86
C ARG A 23 0.27 -13.47 9.75
N ASP A 24 -0.45 -14.57 9.98
CA ASP A 24 -1.37 -15.14 8.99
C ASP A 24 -2.81 -14.60 9.11
N ASP A 25 -3.11 -13.82 10.17
CA ASP A 25 -4.39 -13.14 10.35
C ASP A 25 -4.30 -11.68 9.90
N ILE A 26 -4.49 -11.50 8.58
CA ILE A 26 -4.46 -10.20 7.92
C ILE A 26 -5.46 -9.20 8.55
N SER A 27 -6.63 -9.67 9.01
CA SER A 27 -7.66 -8.80 9.60
C SER A 27 -7.20 -8.23 10.95
N SER A 28 -6.58 -9.07 11.77
CA SER A 28 -5.98 -8.66 13.03
C SER A 28 -4.79 -7.73 12.82
N LEU A 29 -3.93 -8.01 11.84
CA LEU A 29 -2.83 -7.11 11.48
C LEU A 29 -3.32 -5.72 11.02
N TYR A 30 -4.41 -5.66 10.25
CA TYR A 30 -5.06 -4.38 9.90
C TYR A 30 -5.60 -3.64 11.13
N SER A 31 -6.03 -4.35 12.16
CA SER A 31 -6.42 -3.73 13.42
C SER A 31 -5.19 -3.21 14.17
N CYS A 32 -4.09 -3.98 14.20
CA CYS A 32 -2.83 -3.59 14.84
C CYS A 32 -2.25 -2.28 14.30
N ILE A 33 -2.32 -2.04 12.98
CA ILE A 33 -1.77 -0.80 12.39
C ILE A 33 -2.47 0.47 12.89
N LEU A 34 -3.70 0.35 13.42
CA LEU A 34 -4.51 1.47 13.90
C LEU A 34 -4.31 1.74 15.40
N VAL A 35 -3.68 0.84 16.14
CA VAL A 35 -3.53 0.93 17.60
C VAL A 35 -2.59 2.07 17.99
N ASN A 36 -1.33 2.03 17.54
CA ASN A 36 -0.33 3.06 17.81
C ASN A 36 0.85 2.96 16.82
N ARG A 37 1.79 3.91 16.91
CA ARG A 37 2.97 3.98 16.01
C ARG A 37 3.90 2.77 16.11
N LEU A 38 4.02 2.14 17.27
CA LEU A 38 4.87 0.96 17.46
C LEU A 38 4.26 -0.24 16.74
N TRP A 39 2.99 -0.53 17.02
CA TRP A 39 2.26 -1.64 16.41
C TRP A 39 2.15 -1.48 14.91
N CYS A 40 1.93 -0.25 14.43
CA CYS A 40 1.95 0.09 13.01
C CYS A 40 3.30 -0.27 12.34
N ARG A 41 4.43 0.06 12.99
CA ARG A 41 5.76 -0.24 12.45
C ARG A 41 6.06 -1.74 12.35
N ILE A 42 5.52 -2.54 13.26
CA ILE A 42 5.72 -3.99 13.29
C ILE A 42 4.75 -4.70 12.32
N ALA A 43 3.48 -4.30 12.29
CA ALA A 43 2.45 -4.96 11.49
C ALA A 43 2.54 -4.62 9.99
N ILE A 44 2.99 -3.41 9.60
CA ILE A 44 3.12 -3.03 8.18
C ILE A 44 4.05 -3.98 7.40
N PRO A 45 5.28 -4.30 7.87
CA PRO A 45 6.13 -5.28 7.21
C PRO A 45 5.45 -6.64 7.02
N LEU A 46 4.72 -7.13 8.04
CA LEU A 46 4.01 -8.41 7.95
C LEU A 46 2.88 -8.39 6.91
N LEU A 47 2.07 -7.32 6.90
CA LEU A 47 1.01 -7.12 5.90
C LEU A 47 1.55 -7.05 4.47
N TRP A 48 2.76 -6.53 4.30
CA TRP A 48 3.38 -6.32 3.00
C TRP A 48 4.32 -7.44 2.55
N GLU A 49 4.40 -8.56 3.28
CA GLU A 49 5.22 -9.71 2.86
C GLU A 49 4.70 -10.34 1.56
N ASP A 50 3.38 -10.36 1.36
CA ASP A 50 2.72 -10.90 0.17
C ASP A 50 1.45 -10.12 -0.19
N PRO A 51 1.59 -8.88 -0.72
CA PRO A 51 0.45 -7.99 -0.95
C PRO A 51 -0.48 -8.47 -2.07
N PHE A 52 -0.05 -9.43 -2.89
CA PHE A 52 -0.83 -9.99 -4.00
C PHE A 52 -1.61 -11.25 -3.62
N SER A 53 -1.31 -11.87 -2.46
CA SER A 53 -1.99 -13.09 -2.01
C SER A 53 -3.44 -12.87 -1.58
N VAL A 54 -3.77 -11.68 -1.09
CA VAL A 54 -5.11 -11.37 -0.61
C VAL A 54 -5.92 -10.77 -1.77
N PRO A 55 -6.98 -11.45 -2.25
CA PRO A 55 -7.88 -10.88 -3.25
C PRO A 55 -8.75 -9.80 -2.58
N THR A 56 -8.12 -8.66 -2.27
CA THR A 56 -8.84 -7.46 -1.84
C THR A 56 -9.43 -6.78 -3.07
N GLN A 57 -10.71 -6.41 -3.03
CA GLN A 57 -11.34 -5.61 -4.09
C GLN A 57 -10.69 -4.23 -4.28
N LYS A 58 -9.89 -3.78 -3.30
CA LYS A 58 -9.19 -2.50 -3.33
C LYS A 58 -7.74 -2.69 -3.74
N PHE A 59 -7.49 -2.59 -5.04
CA PHE A 59 -6.15 -2.61 -5.65
C PHE A 59 -5.33 -1.32 -5.42
N ASP A 60 -5.63 -0.54 -4.38
CA ASP A 60 -4.94 0.72 -4.11
C ASP A 60 -3.46 0.53 -3.75
N PHE A 61 -3.08 -0.66 -3.28
CA PHE A 61 -1.68 -1.02 -3.05
C PHE A 61 -0.85 -1.02 -4.34
N ILE A 62 -1.47 -1.26 -5.51
CA ILE A 62 -0.78 -1.16 -6.82
C ILE A 62 -0.30 0.27 -7.04
N LYS A 63 -1.11 1.28 -6.68
CA LYS A 63 -0.69 2.69 -6.77
C LYS A 63 0.51 2.99 -5.87
N ILE A 64 0.55 2.39 -4.68
CA ILE A 64 1.69 2.53 -3.75
C ILE A 64 2.96 1.96 -4.38
N LEU A 65 2.87 0.80 -5.03
CA LEU A 65 4.00 0.20 -5.74
C LEU A 65 4.44 1.04 -6.96
N LEU A 66 3.50 1.53 -7.76
CA LEU A 66 3.82 2.39 -8.90
C LEU A 66 4.55 3.69 -8.48
N ARG A 67 4.21 4.25 -7.32
CA ARG A 67 4.91 5.43 -6.76
C ARG A 67 6.37 5.15 -6.40
N SER A 68 6.70 3.91 -6.07
CA SER A 68 8.05 3.50 -5.69
C SER A 68 8.99 3.21 -6.86
N LEU A 69 8.47 3.21 -8.09
CA LEU A 69 9.26 3.03 -9.30
C LEU A 69 10.29 4.17 -9.46
N ASN A 70 11.37 3.88 -10.17
CA ASN A 70 12.34 4.91 -10.55
C ASN A 70 11.70 5.91 -11.54
N ASP A 71 12.34 7.07 -11.73
CA ASP A 71 11.79 8.14 -12.57
C ASP A 71 11.72 7.75 -14.06
N GLU A 72 12.61 6.87 -14.52
CA GLU A 72 12.60 6.34 -15.89
C GLU A 72 11.34 5.48 -16.16
N ASP A 73 11.05 4.54 -15.26
CA ASP A 73 9.89 3.66 -15.33
C ASP A 73 8.59 4.46 -15.22
N LYS A 74 8.54 5.45 -14.31
CA LYS A 74 7.41 6.38 -14.22
C LYS A 74 7.20 7.12 -15.54
N THR A 75 8.26 7.69 -16.10
CA THR A 75 8.21 8.41 -17.39
C THR A 75 7.71 7.51 -18.51
N ARG A 76 8.19 6.27 -18.56
CA ARG A 76 7.73 5.26 -19.52
C ARG A 76 6.25 4.95 -19.36
N LEU A 77 5.75 4.86 -18.12
CA LEU A 77 4.33 4.65 -17.86
C LEU A 77 3.47 5.83 -18.33
N ILE A 78 3.91 7.06 -18.05
CA ILE A 78 3.23 8.30 -18.46
C ILE A 78 3.15 8.36 -19.99
N VAL A 79 4.28 8.21 -20.68
CA VAL A 79 4.37 8.36 -22.14
C VAL A 79 3.63 7.23 -22.87
N LYS A 80 3.76 5.98 -22.40
CA LYS A 80 3.23 4.82 -23.13
C LYS A 80 1.77 4.51 -22.81
N TYR A 81 1.34 4.75 -21.57
CA TYR A 81 0.03 4.33 -21.09
C TYR A 81 -0.85 5.49 -20.58
N GLY A 82 -0.36 6.74 -20.66
CA GLY A 82 -1.18 7.93 -20.36
C GLY A 82 -1.45 8.17 -18.88
N PHE A 83 -0.61 7.66 -17.98
CA PHE A 83 -0.73 7.96 -16.55
C PHE A 83 -0.50 9.45 -16.25
N ASN A 84 -1.23 10.01 -15.28
CA ASN A 84 -1.01 11.39 -14.86
C ASN A 84 0.21 11.51 -13.92
N ASN A 85 1.02 12.57 -14.07
CA ASN A 85 2.14 12.87 -13.17
C ASN A 85 1.73 12.91 -11.69
N ASN A 86 0.50 13.37 -11.40
CA ASN A 86 -0.02 13.49 -10.04
C ASN A 86 -0.24 12.14 -9.35
N GLU A 87 -0.35 11.05 -10.11
CA GLU A 87 -0.52 9.69 -9.56
C GLU A 87 0.76 9.18 -8.88
N PHE A 88 1.90 9.75 -9.26
CA PHE A 88 3.23 9.42 -8.74
C PHE A 88 3.72 10.38 -7.64
N SER A 89 2.86 11.29 -7.15
CA SER A 89 3.23 12.29 -6.14
C SER A 89 3.82 11.68 -4.86
N PRO A 90 4.93 12.23 -4.31
CA PRO A 90 5.71 11.57 -3.27
C PRO A 90 5.21 11.89 -1.85
N LYS A 91 4.76 10.84 -1.14
CA LYS A 91 5.11 10.59 0.27
C LYS A 91 4.46 9.29 0.74
N THR A 92 5.20 8.18 0.64
CA THR A 92 4.85 6.98 1.41
C THR A 92 5.54 7.09 2.78
N LEU A 93 4.83 6.73 3.84
CA LEU A 93 5.38 6.69 5.20
C LEU A 93 6.44 5.59 5.36
N PHE A 94 6.39 4.57 4.50
CA PHE A 94 7.23 3.39 4.54
C PHE A 94 7.77 3.03 3.15
N ASN A 95 8.89 2.31 3.13
CA ASN A 95 9.41 1.66 1.94
C ASN A 95 8.69 0.32 1.70
N TYR A 96 7.43 0.40 1.29
CA TYR A 96 6.56 -0.77 1.07
C TYR A 96 7.16 -1.85 0.16
N PRO A 97 7.79 -1.54 -1.00
CA PRO A 97 8.42 -2.56 -1.84
C PRO A 97 9.52 -3.33 -1.12
N GLY A 98 10.25 -2.68 -0.21
CA GLY A 98 11.31 -3.33 0.58
C GLY A 98 10.79 -4.39 1.57
N PHE A 99 9.49 -4.44 1.83
CA PHE A 99 8.89 -5.45 2.71
C PHE A 99 8.36 -6.68 1.97
N ILE A 100 8.29 -6.64 0.64
CA ILE A 100 7.78 -7.75 -0.15
C ILE A 100 8.76 -8.92 -0.09
N LYS A 101 8.27 -10.08 0.34
CA LYS A 101 9.04 -11.34 0.41
C LYS A 101 8.56 -12.37 -0.59
N ARG A 102 7.32 -12.25 -1.08
CA ARG A 102 6.70 -13.18 -2.02
C ARG A 102 6.13 -12.43 -3.22
N LEU A 103 6.45 -12.93 -4.41
CA LEU A 103 5.98 -12.40 -5.69
C LEU A 103 5.45 -13.56 -6.53
N ASN A 104 4.17 -13.89 -6.36
CA ASN A 104 3.50 -14.86 -7.21
C ASN A 104 3.06 -14.17 -8.52
N THR A 105 3.65 -14.57 -9.65
CA THR A 105 3.38 -13.96 -10.95
C THR A 105 1.93 -14.12 -11.42
N GLN A 106 1.27 -15.23 -11.07
CA GLN A 106 -0.14 -15.45 -11.39
C GLN A 106 -1.03 -14.47 -10.61
N ASN A 107 -0.76 -14.28 -9.32
CA ASN A 107 -1.50 -13.32 -8.49
C ASN A 107 -1.26 -11.88 -8.94
N ILE A 108 -0.01 -11.53 -9.28
CA ILE A 108 0.33 -10.19 -9.80
C ILE A 108 -0.45 -9.92 -11.08
N ARG A 109 -0.42 -10.87 -12.02
CA ARG A 109 -1.18 -10.78 -13.27
C ARG A 109 -2.67 -10.58 -13.00
N PHE A 110 -3.25 -11.40 -12.12
CA PHE A 110 -4.65 -11.31 -11.74
C PHE A 110 -4.99 -9.94 -11.13
N CYS A 111 -4.17 -9.42 -10.22
CA CYS A 111 -4.39 -8.11 -9.61
C CYS A 111 -4.34 -6.98 -10.66
N ILE A 112 -3.38 -7.02 -11.59
CA ILE A 112 -3.25 -6.02 -12.66
C ILE A 112 -4.45 -6.09 -13.61
N GLU A 113 -4.83 -7.28 -14.06
CA GLU A 113 -5.97 -7.49 -14.97
C GLU A 113 -7.29 -6.99 -14.37
N ASN A 114 -7.49 -7.12 -13.06
CA ASN A 114 -8.68 -6.60 -12.37
C ASN A 114 -8.58 -5.11 -12.00
N TRP A 115 -7.37 -4.56 -11.87
CA TRP A 115 -7.17 -3.15 -11.53
C TRP A 115 -7.34 -2.21 -12.73
N VAL A 116 -6.81 -2.60 -13.90
CA VAL A 116 -6.83 -1.76 -15.11
C VAL A 116 -8.25 -1.30 -15.51
N PRO A 117 -9.29 -2.16 -15.52
CA PRO A 117 -10.67 -1.74 -15.81
C PRO A 117 -11.24 -0.74 -14.78
N ASN A 118 -10.79 -0.82 -13.52
CA ASN A 118 -11.21 0.14 -12.49
C ASN A 118 -10.61 1.53 -12.73
N LEU A 119 -9.48 1.63 -13.43
CA LEU A 119 -8.96 2.92 -13.85
C LEU A 119 -9.84 3.54 -14.93
N THR A 120 -10.19 2.80 -15.97
CA THR A 120 -10.95 3.32 -17.12
C THR A 120 -12.35 3.79 -16.73
N ASN A 121 -13.04 3.08 -15.83
CA ASN A 121 -14.33 3.52 -15.29
C ASN A 121 -14.21 4.81 -14.46
N ASN A 122 -13.16 4.95 -13.67
CA ASN A 122 -12.91 6.18 -12.88
C ASN A 122 -12.51 7.37 -13.78
N PHE A 123 -11.76 7.14 -14.85
CA PHE A 123 -11.44 8.17 -15.84
C PHE A 123 -12.67 8.61 -16.65
N ALA A 124 -13.54 7.70 -17.04
CA ALA A 124 -14.80 8.04 -17.72
C ALA A 124 -15.71 8.89 -16.80
N ASN A 125 -15.81 8.52 -15.52
CA ASN A 125 -16.61 9.27 -14.55
C ASN A 125 -16.00 10.64 -14.19
N SER A 126 -14.67 10.76 -14.12
CA SER A 126 -14.01 12.04 -13.86
C SER A 126 -14.10 12.98 -15.06
N ALA A 127 -13.96 12.48 -16.30
CA ALA A 127 -14.17 13.26 -17.52
C ALA A 127 -15.60 13.83 -17.61
N ASN A 128 -16.61 13.07 -17.20
CA ASN A 128 -18.00 13.55 -17.11
C ASN A 128 -18.17 14.67 -16.07
N LEU A 129 -17.47 14.61 -14.94
CA LEU A 129 -17.49 15.68 -13.93
C LEU A 129 -16.79 16.97 -14.41
N PHE A 130 -15.72 16.85 -15.21
CA PHE A 130 -15.08 18.01 -15.83
C PHE A 130 -15.96 18.65 -16.91
N TYR A 131 -16.65 17.85 -17.72
CA TYR A 131 -17.60 18.36 -18.73
C TYR A 131 -18.78 19.10 -18.11
N CYS A 132 -19.35 18.58 -17.01
CA CYS A 132 -20.45 19.22 -16.29
C CYS A 132 -20.05 20.53 -15.59
N ASN A 133 -18.78 20.71 -15.23
CA ASN A 133 -18.29 21.93 -14.57
C ASN A 133 -17.78 23.00 -15.56
N ALA A 134 -17.58 22.67 -16.84
CA ALA A 134 -17.17 23.62 -17.87
C ALA A 134 -18.36 24.32 -18.57
N HIS A 135 -19.59 23.86 -18.34
CA HIS A 135 -20.84 24.40 -18.90
C HIS A 135 -21.71 25.14 -17.86
N LYS A 136 -21.09 25.72 -16.82
CA LYS A 136 -21.76 26.54 -15.82
C LYS A 136 -21.14 27.92 -15.73
#